data_AF-A0A442HNL1-F1
#
_entry.id   AF-A0A442HNL1-F1
#
_cell.length_a   1.000
_cell.length_b   1.000
_cell.length_c   1.000
_cell.angle_alpha   90.00
_cell.angle_beta   90.00
_cell.angle_gamma   90.00
#
_symmetry.space_group_name_H-M   'P 1'
#
loop_
_entity.id
_entity.type
_entity.pdbx_description
1 polymer ?
#
loop_
_entity_poly.entity_id
_entity_poly.type
_entity_poly.pdbx_seq_one_letter_code
_entity_poly.pdbx_strand_id
1 'polypeptide(L)' 'MFRDRQEAGQKLAAELATLDLRDPVVLALPRGGVPVAAEVAKVL' A
#
# COMPACT_ATOMS: atom_id res chain seq x y z
N MET A 1 16.17 -1.97 -3.21
CA MET A 1 15.63 -0.90 -4.08
C MET A 1 14.42 -1.47 -4.80
N PHE A 2 13.33 -0.71 -4.96
CA PHE A 2 12.14 -1.16 -5.71
C PHE A 2 12.25 -0.77 -7.18
N ARG A 3 11.67 -1.58 -8.07
CA ARG A 3 11.59 -1.34 -9.52
C ARG A 3 10.66 -0.18 -9.85
N ASP A 4 9.52 -0.12 -9.18
CA ASP A 4 8.53 0.93 -9.34
C ASP A 4 7.69 1.11 -8.06
N ARG A 5 6.69 1.98 -8.14
CA ARG A 5 5.78 2.27 -7.02
C ARG A 5 4.78 1.15 -6.76
N GLN A 6 4.46 0.34 -7.76
CA GLN A 6 3.54 -0.78 -7.60
C GLN A 6 4.22 -1.89 -6.81
N GLU A 7 5.46 -2.24 -7.15
CA GLU A 7 6.26 -3.20 -6.38
C GLU A 7 6.44 -2.75 -4.92
N ALA A 8 6.71 -1.46 -4.71
CA ALA A 8 6.80 -0.90 -3.37
C ALA A 8 5.47 -1.03 -2.60
N GLY A 9 4.34 -0.78 -3.26
CA GLY A 9 3.00 -0.91 -2.69
C GLY A 9 2.64 -2.35 -2.37
N GLN A 10 2.92 -3.30 -3.25
CA GLN A 10 2.66 -4.73 -3.03
C GLN A 10 3.45 -5.28 -1.83
N LYS A 11 4.72 -4.90 -1.71
CA LYS A 11 5.54 -5.28 -0.55
C LYS A 11 5.04 -4.65 0.74
N LEU A 12 4.67 -3.37 0.71
CA LEU A 12 4.09 -2.70 1.87
C LEU A 12 2.74 -3.33 2.28
N ALA A 13 1.90 -3.67 1.31
CA ALA A 13 0.61 -4.32 1.54
C ALA A 13 0.76 -5.67 2.24
N ALA A 14 1.74 -6.49 1.80
CA ALA A 14 2.02 -7.78 2.41
C ALA A 14 2.45 -7.66 3.88
N GLU A 15 3.27 -6.66 4.21
CA GLU A 15 3.66 -6.39 5.60
C GLU A 15 2.47 -5.91 6.44
N LEU A 16 1.67 -4.98 5.91
CA LEU A 16 0.51 -4.43 6.62
C LEU A 16 -0.61 -5.47 6.84
N ALA A 17 -0.74 -6.45 5.95
CA ALA A 17 -1.72 -7.54 6.09
C ALA A 17 -1.44 -8.46 7.29
N THR A 18 -0.23 -8.38 7.86
CA THR A 18 0.12 -9.10 9.10
C THR A 18 -0.37 -8.39 10.36
N LEU A 19 -0.81 -7.13 10.23
CA LEU A 19 -1.36 -6.35 11.33
C LEU A 19 -2.88 -6.61 11.43
N ASP A 20 -3.39 -6.70 12.66
CA ASP A 20 -4.83 -6.85 12.93
C ASP A 20 -5.57 -5.51 12.78
N LEU A 21 -5.53 -4.95 11.56
CA LEU A 21 -6.21 -3.71 11.21
C LEU A 21 -7.67 -4.01 10.86
N ARG A 22 -8.58 -3.36 11.58
CA ARG A 22 -10.02 -3.51 11.34
C ARG A 22 -10.53 -2.36 10.48
N ASP A 23 -10.93 -2.67 9.25
CA ASP A 23 -11.49 -1.74 8.26
C ASP A 23 -10.63 -0.47 8.05
N PRO A 24 -9.35 -0.63 7.64
CA PRO A 24 -8.43 0.49 7.53
C PRO A 24 -8.76 1.40 6.34
N VAL A 25 -8.60 2.71 6.52
CA VAL A 25 -8.66 3.69 5.43
C VAL A 25 -7.25 4.03 4.95
N VAL A 26 -6.96 3.76 3.67
CA VAL A 26 -5.67 4.06 3.06
C VAL A 26 -5.69 5.45 2.42
N LEU A 27 -4.94 6.40 2.99
CA LEU A 27 -4.83 7.77 2.48
C LEU A 27 -3.53 7.97 1.68
N ALA A 28 -3.68 8.44 0.44
CA ALA A 28 -2.55 8.69 -0.44
C ALA A 28 -2.13 10.17 -0.45
N LEU A 29 -0.83 10.43 -0.41
CA LEU A 29 -0.30 11.76 -0.74
C LEU A 29 -0.19 11.93 -2.27
N PRO A 30 -0.60 13.08 -2.84
CA PRO A 30 -0.60 13.29 -4.29
C PRO A 30 0.76 13.08 -4.99
N ARG A 31 0.67 12.81 -6.30
CA ARG A 31 1.75 12.50 -7.27
C ARG A 31 2.37 11.11 -7.09
N GLY A 32 3.04 10.88 -5.96
CA GLY A 32 3.83 9.67 -5.74
C GLY A 32 3.12 8.61 -4.92
N GLY A 33 2.23 9.00 -4.01
CA GLY A 33 1.63 8.07 -3.06
C GLY A 33 0.47 7.25 -3.64
N VAL A 34 -0.24 7.79 -4.64
CA VAL A 34 -1.46 7.16 -5.17
C VAL A 34 -1.22 5.74 -5.71
N PRO A 35 -0.20 5.48 -6.55
CA PRO A 35 0.03 4.12 -7.04
C PRO A 35 0.46 3.13 -5.95
N VAL A 36 1.06 3.61 -4.85
CA VAL A 36 1.47 2.76 -3.71
C VAL A 36 0.25 2.43 -2.86
N ALA A 37 -0.52 3.45 -2.49
CA ALA A 37 -1.74 3.34 -1.70
C ALA A 37 -2.80 2.45 -2.38
N ALA A 38 -2.90 2.51 -3.72
CA ALA A 38 -3.80 1.67 -4.47
C ALA A 38 -3.46 0.16 -4.33
N GLU A 39 -2.18 -0.21 -4.27
CA GLU A 39 -1.79 -1.61 -4.03
C GLU A 39 -2.06 -2.03 -2.58
N VAL A 40 -1.84 -1.13 -1.61
CA VAL A 40 -2.15 -1.38 -0.20
C VAL A 40 -3.65 -1.60 0.02
N ALA A 41 -4.49 -0.73 -0.55
CA ALA A 41 -5.95 -0.81 -0.41
C ALA A 41 -6.60 -1.99 -1.14
N LYS A 42 -5.87 -2.71 -2.00
CA LYS A 42 -6.37 -3.95 -2.63
C LYS A 42 -6.25 -5.16 -1.71
N VAL A 43 -5.33 -5.12 -0.75
CA VAL A 43 -4.98 -6.26 0.11
C VAL A 43 -5.61 -6.13 1.49
N LEU A 44 -5.63 -4.91 2.03
CA LEU A 44 -6.28 -4.58 3.30
C LEU A 44 -7.78 -4.35 3.11
#